data_AF-A0A939ADZ7-F1
#
_entry.id   AF-A0A939ADZ7-F1
#
_cell.length_a   1.000
_cell.length_b   1.000
_cell.length_c   1.000
_cell.angle_alpha   90.00
_cell.angle_beta   90.00
_cell.angle_gamma   90.00
#
_symmetry.space_group_name_H-M   'P 1'
#
loop_
_entity.id
_entity.type
_entity.pdbx_description
1 polymer ?
#
loop_
_entity_poly.entity_id
_entity_poly.type
_entity_poly.pdbx_seq_one_letter_code
_entity_poly.pdbx_strand_id
1 'polypeptide(L)'
;GLGLPLVLFLAGCGAAGIAPEPFISADGGELPPGAELVTGDTLDLSTPDIPDGPCTSDEDCKPFYCDTKSAVCVECLINAHCGPGYQCEKKECVLKSGGCTSDAQCTAAGLICDEELGECVECVEAKDCETGEYCLGGKCLAWQCTPGAKWCNGWVAMVCKEDGSALASQTDCDDSDECTVGDQCSNGECAQTKPKSCDDGNPCTDDSCDPKTGCYSQYNLAACDDGTECTTGDHCAEGKCLPGELVCQCSFQDDCLPKEDGDLCNGSLICKEGYCVVDEATVVLCPASENPCKVTQCQAGSGKCINVPLGEGTECDDANECTSDTVCVEGFCKGKKVTCTDGNPCTADSCDDKAGCLFDPLAGPCDDLDVCTFPDSCMDGVCIGKMLQCEDGNPCTENVCEPGVGCVSKPLTGPCEDGNGCTAGDTCIDSVCKGSPLECTDDGNPCTNDYCDPAQGCVHPANDLPCDDGNPCTTGDKCKAGECIPGTSLFDCNDKNPCTSDSCNIQSGECLHEYNSQPCDDGNKCTLADACVNGKCQPGS
;
A
#
# COMPACT_ATOMS: atom_id res chain seq x y z
N GLY A 1 15.29 31.67 -49.48
CA GLY A 1 15.10 32.32 -48.17
C GLY A 1 14.33 31.36 -47.31
N LEU A 2 14.75 31.01 -46.11
CA LEU A 2 15.68 31.65 -45.17
C LEU A 2 16.91 30.76 -44.89
N GLY A 3 18.10 31.37 -44.80
CA GLY A 3 19.28 30.82 -44.11
C GLY A 3 19.19 31.16 -42.61
N LEU A 4 19.90 30.55 -41.67
CA LEU A 4 21.34 30.24 -41.50
C LEU A 4 21.46 29.52 -40.10
N PRO A 5 22.62 28.98 -39.65
CA PRO A 5 23.42 27.89 -40.19
C PRO A 5 23.74 26.74 -39.20
N LEU A 6 24.37 25.74 -39.81
CA LEU A 6 25.09 24.55 -39.38
C LEU A 6 26.47 24.85 -38.74
N VAL A 7 26.86 24.16 -37.66
CA VAL A 7 28.27 23.77 -37.30
C VAL A 7 28.19 22.49 -36.45
N LEU A 8 28.42 21.29 -37.00
CA LEU A 8 29.70 20.55 -37.13
C LEU A 8 30.44 20.29 -35.79
N PHE A 9 30.35 19.06 -35.27
CA PHE A 9 31.43 18.45 -34.47
C PHE A 9 31.60 16.99 -34.89
N LEU A 10 32.81 16.67 -35.37
CA LEU A 10 33.29 15.35 -35.70
C LEU A 10 33.89 14.68 -34.45
N ALA A 11 33.50 13.42 -34.27
CA ALA A 11 34.24 12.23 -33.85
C ALA A 11 35.54 12.35 -33.02
N GLY A 12 35.66 11.45 -32.04
CA GLY A 12 36.97 10.98 -31.56
C GLY A 12 36.93 10.28 -30.21
N CYS A 13 36.64 8.98 -30.22
CA CYS A 13 36.81 8.07 -29.07
C CYS A 13 38.32 7.79 -28.86
N GLY A 14 38.78 7.67 -27.62
CA GLY A 14 40.16 7.26 -27.32
C GLY A 14 40.45 7.16 -25.83
N ALA A 15 40.41 5.94 -25.31
CA ALA A 15 40.75 5.56 -23.95
C ALA A 15 42.28 5.46 -23.72
N ALA A 16 42.65 5.27 -22.45
CA ALA A 16 44.00 5.18 -21.85
C ALA A 16 44.69 6.54 -21.70
N GLY A 17 45.07 7.01 -20.51
CA GLY A 17 45.63 6.29 -19.37
C GLY A 17 47.09 6.72 -19.22
N ILE A 18 47.55 6.86 -17.97
CA ILE A 18 48.94 7.09 -17.52
C ILE A 18 49.32 8.55 -17.21
N ALA A 19 49.29 8.82 -15.89
CA ALA A 19 50.31 9.42 -15.02
C ALA A 19 50.90 10.83 -15.28
N PRO A 20 51.30 11.55 -14.21
CA PRO A 20 51.63 12.97 -14.26
C PRO A 20 53.14 13.27 -14.24
N GLU A 21 53.43 14.55 -14.53
CA GLU A 21 54.64 15.34 -14.22
C GLU A 21 55.91 15.09 -15.09
N PRO A 22 56.85 16.06 -15.24
CA PRO A 22 57.00 17.31 -14.46
C PRO A 22 57.36 18.61 -15.24
N PHE A 23 57.17 19.74 -14.53
CA PHE A 23 58.02 20.96 -14.46
C PHE A 23 58.32 21.82 -15.72
N ILE A 24 58.07 23.14 -15.62
CA ILE A 24 59.06 24.26 -15.42
C ILE A 24 58.42 25.63 -15.77
N SER A 25 58.39 26.50 -14.75
CA SER A 25 58.73 27.96 -14.70
C SER A 25 58.11 28.97 -15.70
N ALA A 26 57.50 30.05 -15.17
CA ALA A 26 58.19 31.33 -14.92
C ALA A 26 57.19 32.51 -14.74
N ASP A 27 57.31 33.17 -13.60
CA ASP A 27 57.24 34.62 -13.29
C ASP A 27 56.40 35.63 -14.10
N GLY A 28 55.74 36.52 -13.35
CA GLY A 28 55.60 37.94 -13.71
C GLY A 28 54.25 38.61 -13.44
N GLY A 29 54.13 39.39 -12.35
CA GLY A 29 53.14 40.48 -12.26
C GLY A 29 52.70 40.89 -10.85
N GLU A 30 53.41 41.85 -10.24
CA GLU A 30 53.05 42.54 -8.99
C GLU A 30 51.79 43.44 -9.12
N LEU A 31 50.99 43.52 -8.04
CA LEU A 31 49.89 44.49 -7.82
C LEU A 31 50.29 45.50 -6.70
N PRO A 32 49.86 46.77 -6.76
CA PRO A 32 50.34 47.86 -5.90
C PRO A 32 49.67 47.91 -4.49
N PRO A 33 50.24 48.65 -3.53
CA PRO A 33 50.01 48.45 -2.10
C PRO A 33 48.92 49.34 -1.49
N GLY A 34 48.22 48.83 -0.47
CA GLY A 34 47.42 49.66 0.44
C GLY A 34 46.11 49.05 0.94
N ALA A 35 46.15 47.96 1.70
CA ALA A 35 45.13 47.64 2.69
C ALA A 35 45.75 46.79 3.82
N GLU A 36 45.62 47.28 5.05
CA GLU A 36 46.23 46.77 6.28
C GLU A 36 45.68 45.38 6.66
N LEU A 37 46.58 44.44 6.97
CA LEU A 37 46.26 43.19 7.67
C LEU A 37 46.47 43.41 9.16
N VAL A 38 45.38 43.68 9.87
CA VAL A 38 45.34 43.58 11.33
C VAL A 38 45.35 42.11 11.71
N THR A 39 46.28 41.77 12.59
CA THR A 39 46.56 40.46 13.18
C THR A 39 45.30 39.85 13.80
N GLY A 40 44.87 38.69 13.28
CA GLY A 40 43.83 37.88 13.88
C GLY A 40 44.37 37.13 15.09
N ASP A 41 43.92 37.54 16.28
CA ASP A 41 43.96 36.71 17.48
C ASP A 41 43.06 35.48 17.28
N THR A 42 43.66 34.32 17.56
CA THR A 42 43.08 33.03 17.93
C THR A 42 41.57 32.83 17.71
N LEU A 43 41.20 32.12 16.64
CA LEU A 43 39.91 31.43 16.57
C LEU A 43 39.97 30.28 17.58
N ASP A 44 39.28 30.47 18.69
CA ASP A 44 38.98 29.45 19.69
C ASP A 44 38.22 28.30 19.00
N LEU A 45 38.86 27.14 18.84
CA LEU A 45 38.22 25.87 18.48
C LEU A 45 37.46 25.37 19.72
N SER A 46 36.44 26.12 20.12
CA SER A 46 35.46 25.65 21.09
C SER A 46 34.65 24.55 20.41
N THR A 47 34.46 23.46 21.16
CA THR A 47 33.54 22.37 20.84
C THR A 47 32.21 22.93 20.31
N PRO A 48 31.57 22.30 19.30
CA PRO A 48 30.29 22.79 18.79
C PRO A 48 29.31 22.98 19.96
N ASP A 49 28.62 24.12 20.03
CA ASP A 49 27.62 24.30 21.08
C ASP A 49 26.48 23.27 20.91
N ILE A 50 26.07 22.64 22.01
CA ILE A 50 24.98 21.65 22.00
C ILE A 50 23.66 22.39 21.64
N PRO A 51 22.89 21.91 20.64
CA PRO A 51 21.65 22.56 20.23
C PRO A 51 20.65 22.74 21.39
N ASP A 52 20.27 23.99 21.65
CA ASP A 52 19.22 24.33 22.62
C ASP A 52 17.83 24.07 22.02
N GLY A 53 17.18 22.96 22.41
CA GLY A 53 15.82 22.66 21.98
C GLY A 53 15.34 21.25 22.36
N PRO A 54 14.02 21.01 22.38
CA PRO A 54 13.50 19.67 22.59
C PRO A 54 13.81 18.79 21.39
N CYS A 55 14.35 17.60 21.64
CA CYS A 55 14.66 16.65 20.58
C CYS A 55 13.69 15.46 20.62
N THR A 56 13.44 14.88 19.45
CA THR A 56 12.67 13.63 19.29
C THR A 56 13.50 12.52 18.65
N SER A 57 14.60 12.89 17.98
CA SER A 57 15.55 11.97 17.37
C SER A 57 16.96 12.58 17.31
N ASP A 58 17.98 11.75 17.04
CA ASP A 58 19.37 12.23 16.91
C ASP A 58 19.56 13.22 15.74
N GLU A 59 18.63 13.24 14.77
CA GLU A 59 18.69 14.22 13.68
C GLU A 59 18.53 15.66 14.16
N ASP A 60 17.80 15.86 15.26
CA ASP A 60 17.56 17.17 15.87
C ASP A 60 18.81 17.69 16.60
N CYS A 61 19.77 16.82 16.91
CA CYS A 61 20.91 17.12 17.77
C CYS A 61 22.28 17.08 17.07
N LYS A 62 22.34 16.74 15.77
CA LYS A 62 23.62 16.54 15.04
C LYS A 62 24.61 17.70 15.27
N PRO A 63 25.88 17.44 15.66
CA PRO A 63 26.56 16.14 15.72
C PRO A 63 26.36 15.33 17.02
N PHE A 64 25.53 15.82 17.94
CA PHE A 64 25.22 15.21 19.24
C PHE A 64 24.01 14.28 19.19
N TYR A 65 23.61 13.74 20.35
CA TYR A 65 22.60 12.69 20.46
C TYR A 65 21.39 13.14 21.28
N CYS A 66 20.21 12.64 20.94
CA CYS A 66 18.98 12.97 21.63
C CYS A 66 18.71 12.00 22.78
N ASP A 67 18.70 12.48 24.04
CA ASP A 67 18.08 11.72 25.12
C ASP A 67 16.56 11.85 25.03
N THR A 68 15.93 10.89 24.35
CA THR A 68 14.48 10.81 24.17
C THR A 68 13.68 10.73 25.47
N LYS A 69 14.29 10.39 26.62
CA LYS A 69 13.61 10.40 27.93
C LYS A 69 13.52 11.78 28.53
N SER A 70 14.55 12.61 28.36
CA SER A 70 14.53 14.01 28.81
C SER A 70 14.15 15.00 27.72
N ALA A 71 14.08 14.55 26.45
CA ALA A 71 13.90 15.37 25.26
C ALA A 71 14.94 16.50 25.17
N VAL A 72 16.22 16.21 25.41
CA VAL A 72 17.32 17.18 25.39
C VAL A 72 18.51 16.57 24.65
N CYS A 73 19.21 17.39 23.85
CA CYS A 73 20.44 17.02 23.19
C CYS A 73 21.60 16.90 24.18
N VAL A 74 22.42 15.86 24.05
CA VAL A 74 23.53 15.54 24.96
C VAL A 74 24.73 15.03 24.18
N GLU A 75 25.93 15.15 24.73
CA GLU A 75 27.15 14.75 24.02
C GLU A 75 27.24 13.24 23.77
N CYS A 76 26.71 12.45 24.70
CA CYS A 76 26.76 11.00 24.59
C CYS A 76 25.61 10.33 25.36
N LEU A 77 25.27 9.12 24.93
CA LEU A 77 24.34 8.22 25.65
C LEU A 77 25.02 6.91 26.05
N ILE A 78 26.07 6.53 25.32
CA ILE A 78 26.91 5.35 25.52
C ILE A 78 28.36 5.71 25.21
N ASN A 79 29.32 4.91 25.67
CA ASN A 79 30.75 5.18 25.47
C ASN A 79 31.16 5.24 23.99
N ALA A 80 30.50 4.47 23.12
CA ALA A 80 30.79 4.46 21.68
C ALA A 80 30.45 5.78 20.96
N HIS A 81 29.70 6.67 21.60
CA HIS A 81 29.42 8.01 21.09
C HIS A 81 30.58 8.98 21.33
N CYS A 82 31.53 8.61 22.18
CA CYS A 82 32.72 9.40 22.45
C CYS A 82 33.90 8.92 21.58
N GLY A 83 34.76 9.86 21.20
CA GLY A 83 35.99 9.55 20.45
C GLY A 83 37.02 8.76 21.27
N PRO A 84 38.10 8.27 20.62
CA PRO A 84 39.18 7.56 21.30
C PRO A 84 39.68 8.31 22.55
N GLY A 85 39.83 7.60 23.66
CA GLY A 85 40.29 8.16 24.93
C GLY A 85 39.20 8.70 25.86
N TYR A 86 37.94 8.79 25.39
CA TYR A 86 36.82 9.29 26.18
C TYR A 86 35.80 8.19 26.53
N GLN A 87 35.02 8.42 27.58
CA GLN A 87 33.89 7.61 28.00
C GLN A 87 32.70 8.50 28.33
N CYS A 88 31.49 7.95 28.21
CA CYS A 88 30.28 8.69 28.48
C CYS A 88 29.97 8.66 29.97
N GLU A 89 30.07 9.81 30.64
CA GLU A 89 29.70 9.94 32.05
C GLU A 89 28.73 11.10 32.21
N LYS A 90 27.56 10.83 32.81
CA LYS A 90 26.49 11.83 32.99
C LYS A 90 26.09 12.56 31.70
N LYS A 91 26.20 11.88 30.56
CA LYS A 91 25.85 12.35 29.21
C LYS A 91 26.84 13.37 28.61
N GLU A 92 28.02 13.50 29.21
CA GLU A 92 29.17 14.25 28.70
C GLU A 92 30.32 13.27 28.38
N CYS A 93 31.10 13.55 27.34
CA CYS A 93 32.27 12.75 27.02
C CYS A 93 33.45 13.21 27.87
N VAL A 94 33.81 12.40 28.86
CA VAL A 94 34.93 12.67 29.78
C VAL A 94 36.09 11.73 29.51
N LEU A 95 37.33 12.18 29.73
CA LEU A 95 38.52 11.36 29.50
C LEU A 95 38.45 10.09 30.36
N LYS A 96 38.52 8.90 29.75
CA LYS A 96 38.47 7.63 30.48
C LYS A 96 39.72 7.48 31.35
N SER A 97 39.61 6.82 32.50
CA SER A 97 40.77 6.56 33.35
C SER A 97 41.79 5.70 32.61
N GLY A 98 42.98 6.23 32.34
CA GLY A 98 44.03 5.57 31.54
C GLY A 98 43.90 5.77 30.03
N GLY A 99 42.89 6.53 29.58
CA GLY A 99 42.80 6.98 28.20
C GLY A 99 43.60 8.25 27.95
N CYS A 100 43.85 8.52 26.68
CA CYS A 100 44.62 9.66 26.25
C CYS A 100 44.15 10.15 24.87
N THR A 101 44.51 11.39 24.57
CA THR A 101 44.35 12.05 23.28
C THR A 101 45.66 12.72 22.84
N SER A 102 46.71 12.59 23.66
CA SER A 102 48.06 13.08 23.38
C SER A 102 49.04 12.49 24.39
N ASP A 103 50.32 12.40 24.00
CA ASP A 103 51.40 11.86 24.84
C ASP A 103 51.54 12.55 26.20
N ALA A 104 51.18 13.83 26.27
CA ALA A 104 51.23 14.62 27.50
C ALA A 104 50.41 13.98 28.64
N GLN A 105 49.34 13.26 28.30
CA GLN A 105 48.47 12.58 29.26
C GLN A 105 49.03 11.19 29.68
N CYS A 106 49.96 10.62 28.93
CA CYS A 106 50.62 9.34 29.20
C CYS A 106 52.02 9.49 29.83
N THR A 107 52.58 10.69 29.79
CA THR A 107 53.96 11.00 30.22
C THR A 107 54.22 10.63 31.69
N ALA A 108 53.21 10.73 32.56
CA ALA A 108 53.35 10.37 33.99
C ALA A 108 53.61 8.86 34.22
N ALA A 109 53.27 8.02 33.24
CA ALA A 109 53.49 6.58 33.26
C ALA A 109 54.71 6.14 32.43
N GLY A 110 55.40 7.07 31.75
CA GLY A 110 56.48 6.74 30.80
C GLY A 110 55.99 6.05 29.53
N LEU A 111 54.70 6.23 29.20
CA LEU A 111 54.02 5.65 28.04
C LEU A 111 53.72 6.76 27.02
N ILE A 112 53.43 6.37 25.79
CA ILE A 112 52.97 7.26 24.71
C ILE A 112 51.51 7.00 24.40
N CYS A 113 50.82 7.97 23.82
CA CYS A 113 49.41 7.84 23.49
C CYS A 113 49.26 7.18 22.12
N ASP A 114 48.60 6.03 22.09
CA ASP A 114 48.00 5.55 20.85
C ASP A 114 46.74 6.39 20.61
N GLU A 115 46.83 7.41 19.74
CA GLU A 115 45.71 8.31 19.45
C GLU A 115 44.53 7.60 18.74
N GLU A 116 44.78 6.46 18.09
CA GLU A 116 43.75 5.69 17.40
C GLU A 116 42.92 4.87 18.40
N LEU A 117 43.58 4.24 19.38
CA LEU A 117 42.93 3.47 20.45
C LEU A 117 42.54 4.35 21.64
N GLY A 118 43.15 5.53 21.75
CA GLY A 118 43.04 6.45 22.88
C GLY A 118 43.51 5.83 24.18
N GLU A 119 44.61 5.07 24.15
CA GLU A 119 45.20 4.36 25.29
C GLU A 119 46.70 4.63 25.39
N CYS A 120 47.20 4.70 26.63
CA CYS A 120 48.63 4.83 26.87
C CYS A 120 49.33 3.49 26.69
N VAL A 121 50.24 3.41 25.73
CA VAL A 121 50.99 2.20 25.33
C VAL A 121 52.50 2.44 25.44
N GLU A 122 53.30 1.38 25.49
CA GLU A 122 54.77 1.51 25.53
C GLU A 122 55.33 1.94 24.18
N CYS A 123 54.66 1.58 23.09
CA CYS A 123 55.05 1.90 21.73
C CYS A 123 53.83 1.93 20.80
N VAL A 124 53.89 2.75 19.76
CA VAL A 124 52.94 2.77 18.64
C VAL A 124 53.64 2.25 17.39
N GLU A 125 54.94 2.51 17.28
CA GLU A 125 55.80 2.08 16.18
C GLU A 125 57.17 1.62 16.69
N ALA A 126 57.94 0.95 15.84
CA ALA A 126 59.18 0.30 16.25
C ALA A 126 60.26 1.27 16.79
N LYS A 127 60.21 2.56 16.41
CA LYS A 127 61.17 3.57 16.88
C LYS A 127 60.97 3.96 18.35
N ASP A 128 59.82 3.61 18.93
CA ASP A 128 59.50 3.91 20.31
C ASP A 128 60.15 2.89 21.27
N CYS A 129 60.64 1.76 20.75
CA CYS A 129 61.29 0.70 21.51
C CYS A 129 62.83 0.81 21.51
N GLU A 130 63.47 0.19 22.51
CA GLU A 130 64.93 0.17 22.59
C GLU A 130 65.55 -0.68 21.47
N THR A 131 66.85 -0.46 21.20
CA THR A 131 67.56 -1.22 20.15
C THR A 131 67.58 -2.72 20.47
N GLY A 132 67.01 -3.53 19.58
CA GLY A 132 66.85 -4.97 19.79
C GLY A 132 65.43 -5.38 20.21
N GLU A 133 64.49 -4.44 20.21
CA GLU A 133 63.06 -4.68 20.44
C GLU A 133 62.21 -4.27 19.22
N TYR A 134 60.96 -4.75 19.19
CA TYR A 134 59.95 -4.40 18.20
C TYR A 134 58.61 -4.12 18.88
N CYS A 135 57.84 -3.21 18.29
CA CYS A 135 56.52 -2.86 18.80
C CYS A 135 55.47 -3.82 18.29
N LEU A 136 54.75 -4.51 19.19
CA LEU A 136 53.61 -5.35 18.83
C LEU A 136 52.49 -5.21 19.84
N GLY A 137 51.35 -4.68 19.38
CA GLY A 137 50.16 -4.53 20.21
C GLY A 137 50.36 -3.61 21.42
N GLY A 138 51.09 -2.50 21.22
CA GLY A 138 51.31 -1.50 22.27
C GLY A 138 52.44 -1.81 23.26
N LYS A 139 53.25 -2.86 23.00
CA LYS A 139 54.35 -3.29 23.88
C LYS A 139 55.64 -3.53 23.12
N CYS A 140 56.76 -3.21 23.76
CA CYS A 140 58.09 -3.51 23.23
C CYS A 140 58.51 -4.94 23.59
N LEU A 141 58.90 -5.73 22.58
CA LEU A 141 59.31 -7.14 22.72
C LEU A 141 60.67 -7.37 22.08
N ALA A 142 61.52 -8.23 22.67
CA ALA A 142 62.85 -8.54 22.13
C ALA A 142 62.81 -9.28 20.77
N TRP A 143 63.76 -8.98 19.87
CA TRP A 143 63.91 -9.61 18.56
C TRP A 143 64.03 -11.13 18.64
N GLN A 144 63.32 -11.83 17.75
CA GLN A 144 63.30 -13.29 17.70
C GLN A 144 64.38 -13.89 16.78
N CYS A 145 64.89 -13.10 15.85
CA CYS A 145 65.88 -13.51 14.85
C CYS A 145 66.72 -12.31 14.36
N THR A 146 67.79 -12.59 13.61
CA THR A 146 68.61 -11.54 12.98
C THR A 146 67.99 -11.09 11.67
N PRO A 147 67.73 -9.78 11.46
CA PRO A 147 67.18 -9.24 10.22
C PRO A 147 67.84 -9.79 8.95
N GLY A 148 67.03 -10.23 7.99
CA GLY A 148 67.48 -10.79 6.70
C GLY A 148 67.85 -12.28 6.72
N ALA A 149 67.89 -12.94 7.89
CA ALA A 149 68.09 -14.38 7.95
C ALA A 149 66.90 -15.13 7.33
N LYS A 150 67.20 -16.09 6.45
CA LYS A 150 66.23 -17.03 5.85
C LYS A 150 66.54 -18.44 6.31
N TRP A 151 65.55 -19.19 6.78
CA TRP A 151 65.74 -20.58 7.20
C TRP A 151 64.42 -21.37 7.16
N CYS A 152 64.51 -22.70 7.12
CA CYS A 152 63.34 -23.55 7.24
C CYS A 152 63.06 -23.90 8.71
N ASN A 153 61.84 -23.67 9.17
CA ASN A 153 61.34 -24.18 10.44
C ASN A 153 60.34 -25.32 10.15
N GLY A 154 60.87 -26.55 10.09
CA GLY A 154 60.12 -27.72 9.65
C GLY A 154 59.75 -27.62 8.15
N TRP A 155 58.49 -27.32 7.88
CA TRP A 155 57.93 -27.23 6.52
C TRP A 155 57.69 -25.78 6.06
N VAL A 156 58.02 -24.79 6.89
CA VAL A 156 57.72 -23.38 6.63
C VAL A 156 59.03 -22.62 6.45
N ALA A 157 59.18 -21.90 5.34
CA ALA A 157 60.28 -20.96 5.17
C ALA A 157 60.00 -19.74 6.06
N MET A 158 61.00 -19.36 6.84
CA MET A 158 60.96 -18.24 7.76
C MET A 158 61.93 -17.19 7.25
N VAL A 159 61.47 -15.94 7.24
CA VAL A 159 62.31 -14.78 6.97
C VAL A 159 62.27 -13.88 8.19
N CYS A 160 63.45 -13.48 8.64
CA CYS A 160 63.53 -12.44 9.64
C CYS A 160 63.35 -11.07 8.99
N LYS A 161 62.31 -10.36 9.40
CA LYS A 161 62.07 -8.99 8.97
C LYS A 161 63.12 -8.04 9.53
N GLU A 162 63.16 -6.85 8.95
CA GLU A 162 64.01 -5.75 9.45
C GLU A 162 63.69 -5.36 10.90
N ASP A 163 62.45 -5.58 11.33
CA ASP A 163 62.00 -5.39 12.72
C ASP A 163 62.40 -6.53 13.68
N GLY A 164 63.15 -7.54 13.23
CA GLY A 164 63.61 -8.66 14.06
C GLY A 164 62.53 -9.71 14.39
N SER A 165 61.33 -9.59 13.84
CA SER A 165 60.29 -10.62 13.92
C SER A 165 60.44 -11.69 12.82
N ALA A 166 60.13 -12.94 13.17
CA ALA A 166 60.15 -14.05 12.21
C ALA A 166 58.78 -14.19 11.55
N LEU A 167 58.70 -13.97 10.24
CA LEU A 167 57.48 -14.20 9.46
C LEU A 167 57.63 -15.45 8.61
N ALA A 168 56.56 -16.24 8.54
CA ALA A 168 56.43 -17.29 7.54
C ALA A 168 56.42 -16.64 6.14
N SER A 169 57.43 -16.92 5.33
CA SER A 169 57.47 -16.56 3.91
C SER A 169 57.16 -17.81 3.09
N GLN A 170 56.32 -17.67 2.07
CA GLN A 170 55.90 -18.81 1.24
C GLN A 170 56.82 -19.06 0.04
N THR A 171 57.87 -18.24 -0.16
CA THR A 171 58.66 -18.20 -1.41
C THR A 171 60.17 -18.04 -1.22
N ASP A 172 60.70 -18.10 0.01
CA ASP A 172 62.10 -17.72 0.30
C ASP A 172 63.00 -18.90 0.69
N CYS A 173 62.91 -19.95 -0.09
CA CYS A 173 63.75 -21.14 -0.02
C CYS A 173 64.33 -21.30 -1.43
N ASP A 174 65.65 -21.26 -1.57
CA ASP A 174 66.37 -21.29 -2.86
C ASP A 174 67.48 -22.34 -2.74
N ASP A 175 67.43 -23.38 -3.58
CA ASP A 175 68.41 -24.48 -3.60
C ASP A 175 69.65 -24.20 -4.46
N SER A 176 69.74 -22.99 -5.03
CA SER A 176 70.81 -22.51 -5.91
C SER A 176 70.96 -23.29 -7.22
N ASP A 177 69.92 -24.04 -7.63
CA ASP A 177 69.83 -24.63 -8.97
C ASP A 177 69.07 -23.68 -9.90
N GLU A 178 69.73 -23.21 -10.96
CA GLU A 178 69.12 -22.26 -11.90
C GLU A 178 68.05 -22.89 -12.79
N CYS A 179 67.86 -24.21 -12.72
CA CYS A 179 66.89 -25.01 -13.47
C CYS A 179 65.68 -25.44 -12.66
N THR A 180 65.55 -24.93 -11.45
CA THR A 180 64.43 -25.18 -10.56
C THR A 180 63.69 -23.88 -10.26
N VAL A 181 62.40 -23.99 -10.00
CA VAL A 181 61.57 -22.88 -9.53
C VAL A 181 60.63 -23.35 -8.43
N GLY A 182 60.37 -22.43 -7.50
CA GLY A 182 59.36 -22.61 -6.45
C GLY A 182 59.80 -23.56 -5.35
N ASP A 183 61.04 -23.45 -4.89
CA ASP A 183 61.62 -24.38 -3.93
C ASP A 183 60.92 -24.27 -2.57
N GLN A 184 60.71 -25.42 -1.93
CA GLN A 184 60.01 -25.51 -0.65
C GLN A 184 60.84 -26.21 0.42
N CYS A 185 60.58 -25.79 1.66
CA CYS A 185 61.16 -26.37 2.85
C CYS A 185 60.61 -27.78 3.10
N SER A 186 61.51 -28.75 3.24
CA SER A 186 61.20 -30.10 3.69
C SER A 186 62.16 -30.48 4.82
N ASN A 187 61.60 -30.66 6.02
CA ASN A 187 62.32 -31.15 7.18
C ASN A 187 63.55 -30.30 7.58
N GLY A 188 63.48 -28.99 7.40
CA GLY A 188 64.56 -28.04 7.72
C GLY A 188 65.53 -27.73 6.57
N GLU A 189 65.36 -28.33 5.39
CA GLU A 189 66.21 -28.10 4.20
C GLU A 189 65.38 -27.67 2.97
N CYS A 190 65.99 -26.90 2.06
CA CYS A 190 65.38 -26.48 0.79
C CYS A 190 65.65 -27.53 -0.30
N ALA A 191 64.61 -28.20 -0.82
CA ALA A 191 64.82 -29.26 -1.82
C ALA A 191 63.58 -29.67 -2.66
N GLN A 192 62.38 -29.16 -2.40
CA GLN A 192 61.19 -29.55 -3.17
C GLN A 192 60.94 -28.57 -4.32
N THR A 193 61.39 -28.90 -5.53
CA THR A 193 61.43 -27.99 -6.67
C THR A 193 60.65 -28.48 -7.89
N LYS A 194 60.20 -27.55 -8.74
CA LYS A 194 59.67 -27.84 -10.09
C LYS A 194 60.72 -27.50 -11.14
N PRO A 195 60.84 -28.27 -12.24
CA PRO A 195 61.70 -27.89 -13.36
C PRO A 195 61.30 -26.52 -13.93
N LYS A 196 62.28 -25.61 -14.06
CA LYS A 196 62.14 -24.33 -14.74
C LYS A 196 61.90 -24.58 -16.22
N SER A 197 60.81 -24.03 -16.75
CA SER A 197 60.54 -24.10 -18.19
C SER A 197 61.54 -23.22 -18.91
N CYS A 198 62.28 -23.80 -19.85
CA CYS A 198 63.21 -23.08 -20.72
C CYS A 198 62.65 -22.78 -22.10
N ASP A 199 61.38 -23.11 -22.33
CA ASP A 199 60.66 -22.85 -23.57
C ASP A 199 60.75 -21.37 -23.96
N ASP A 200 61.47 -21.07 -25.04
CA ASP A 200 61.63 -19.70 -25.56
C ASP A 200 60.52 -19.31 -26.55
N GLY A 201 59.55 -20.20 -26.77
CA GLY A 201 58.42 -20.02 -27.66
C GLY A 201 58.80 -20.08 -29.14
N ASN A 202 60.04 -20.42 -29.48
CA ASN A 202 60.48 -20.57 -30.86
C ASN A 202 60.44 -22.06 -31.26
N PRO A 203 59.56 -22.46 -32.19
CA PRO A 203 59.47 -23.85 -32.62
C PRO A 203 60.75 -24.36 -33.33
N CYS A 204 61.63 -23.45 -33.73
CA CYS A 204 62.90 -23.75 -34.38
C CYS A 204 64.08 -23.95 -33.43
N THR A 205 63.81 -23.99 -32.12
CA THR A 205 64.77 -24.29 -31.07
C THR A 205 64.29 -25.43 -30.19
N ASP A 206 65.25 -26.27 -29.77
CA ASP A 206 65.08 -27.27 -28.73
C ASP A 206 65.62 -26.67 -27.43
N ASP A 207 64.73 -26.40 -26.48
CA ASP A 207 65.08 -25.78 -25.21
C ASP A 207 65.54 -26.79 -24.17
N SER A 208 66.55 -26.42 -23.40
CA SER A 208 67.14 -27.25 -22.36
C SER A 208 67.65 -26.37 -21.21
N CYS A 209 67.91 -26.99 -20.07
CA CYS A 209 68.37 -26.27 -18.89
C CYS A 209 69.67 -26.86 -18.33
N ASP A 210 70.66 -26.01 -18.08
CA ASP A 210 71.88 -26.36 -17.36
C ASP A 210 71.79 -25.85 -15.91
N PRO A 211 71.89 -26.72 -14.88
CA PRO A 211 71.71 -26.35 -13.47
C PRO A 211 72.60 -25.22 -12.94
N LYS A 212 73.68 -24.84 -13.65
CA LYS A 212 74.59 -23.76 -13.27
C LYS A 212 74.40 -22.49 -14.10
N THR A 213 74.00 -22.62 -15.35
CA THR A 213 73.90 -21.47 -16.28
C THR A 213 72.47 -21.14 -16.68
N GLY A 214 71.50 -21.94 -16.24
CA GLY A 214 70.08 -21.79 -16.58
C GLY A 214 69.76 -22.26 -17.99
N CYS A 215 68.71 -21.68 -18.56
CA CYS A 215 68.14 -22.07 -19.84
C CYS A 215 69.07 -21.79 -21.03
N TYR A 216 69.13 -22.74 -21.97
CA TYR A 216 69.81 -22.61 -23.26
C TYR A 216 69.01 -23.31 -24.36
N SER A 217 69.18 -22.87 -25.60
CA SER A 217 68.46 -23.43 -26.74
C SER A 217 69.40 -23.87 -27.88
N GLN A 218 69.02 -24.91 -28.62
CA GLN A 218 69.75 -25.43 -29.79
C GLN A 218 68.84 -25.41 -31.02
N TYR A 219 69.37 -25.02 -32.19
CA TYR A 219 68.56 -24.96 -33.41
C TYR A 219 68.15 -26.35 -33.89
N ASN A 220 66.89 -26.49 -34.33
CA ASN A 220 66.37 -27.70 -34.95
C ASN A 220 65.99 -27.46 -36.42
N LEU A 221 65.49 -28.52 -37.07
CA LEU A 221 65.02 -28.52 -38.47
C LEU A 221 63.54 -28.94 -38.56
N ALA A 222 62.76 -28.64 -37.51
CA ALA A 222 61.35 -29.02 -37.46
C ALA A 222 60.52 -28.24 -38.49
N ALA A 223 59.30 -28.72 -38.73
CA ALA A 223 58.27 -27.89 -39.36
C ALA A 223 57.86 -26.78 -38.40
N CYS A 224 57.57 -25.61 -38.94
CA CYS A 224 57.12 -24.45 -38.19
C CYS A 224 55.99 -23.75 -38.96
N ASP A 225 55.51 -22.64 -38.44
CA ASP A 225 54.58 -21.73 -39.11
C ASP A 225 55.25 -20.36 -39.09
N ASP A 226 55.45 -19.76 -40.27
CA ASP A 226 56.14 -18.48 -40.40
C ASP A 226 55.23 -17.26 -40.15
N GLY A 227 53.97 -17.52 -39.79
CA GLY A 227 52.94 -16.50 -39.55
C GLY A 227 52.35 -15.93 -40.83
N THR A 228 52.72 -16.46 -42.01
CA THR A 228 52.09 -16.11 -43.28
C THR A 228 51.08 -17.18 -43.67
N GLU A 229 49.79 -16.84 -43.56
CA GLU A 229 48.67 -17.78 -43.75
C GLU A 229 48.59 -18.43 -45.15
N CYS A 230 49.42 -17.97 -46.09
CA CYS A 230 49.42 -18.41 -47.48
C CYS A 230 50.62 -19.28 -47.87
N THR A 231 51.50 -19.68 -46.95
CA THR A 231 52.59 -20.62 -47.26
C THR A 231 52.29 -22.02 -46.73
N THR A 232 52.68 -23.03 -47.49
CA THR A 232 52.59 -24.42 -47.04
C THR A 232 53.98 -25.07 -47.09
N GLY A 233 54.33 -25.78 -46.01
CA GLY A 233 55.63 -26.43 -45.89
C GLY A 233 56.74 -25.55 -45.30
N ASP A 234 56.40 -24.65 -44.38
CA ASP A 234 57.39 -23.83 -43.67
C ASP A 234 58.32 -24.71 -42.83
N HIS A 235 59.59 -24.32 -42.75
CA HIS A 235 60.62 -25.13 -42.12
C HIS A 235 61.64 -24.28 -41.36
N CYS A 236 62.18 -24.88 -40.30
CA CYS A 236 63.21 -24.27 -39.49
C CYS A 236 64.58 -24.35 -40.16
N ALA A 237 65.28 -23.21 -40.22
CA ALA A 237 66.68 -23.13 -40.60
C ALA A 237 67.37 -22.00 -39.81
N GLU A 238 68.53 -22.31 -39.22
CA GLU A 238 69.34 -21.35 -38.44
C GLU A 238 68.53 -20.63 -37.33
N GLY A 239 67.61 -21.35 -36.68
CA GLY A 239 66.79 -20.83 -35.57
C GLY A 239 65.64 -19.90 -36.01
N LYS A 240 65.31 -19.85 -37.31
CA LYS A 240 64.18 -19.08 -37.86
C LYS A 240 63.24 -19.97 -38.65
N CYS A 241 61.95 -19.66 -38.58
CA CYS A 241 60.97 -20.24 -39.48
C CYS A 241 61.03 -19.56 -40.85
N LEU A 242 61.20 -20.33 -41.92
CA LEU A 242 61.26 -19.83 -43.30
C LEU A 242 60.00 -20.22 -44.09
N PRO A 243 59.43 -19.31 -44.91
CA PRO A 243 58.24 -19.58 -45.73
C PRO A 243 58.43 -20.76 -46.70
N GLY A 244 57.39 -21.58 -46.81
CA GLY A 244 57.21 -22.61 -47.82
C GLY A 244 56.62 -22.10 -49.13
N GLU A 245 55.85 -22.94 -49.84
CA GLU A 245 55.25 -22.64 -51.14
C GLU A 245 53.99 -21.77 -51.00
N LEU A 246 53.88 -20.69 -51.78
CA LEU A 246 52.78 -19.72 -51.74
C LEU A 246 51.52 -20.21 -52.48
N VAL A 247 50.35 -20.21 -51.81
CA VAL A 247 49.08 -20.80 -52.32
C VAL A 247 47.83 -19.88 -52.34
N CYS A 248 47.93 -18.56 -52.14
CA CYS A 248 46.76 -17.65 -52.06
C CYS A 248 45.84 -17.69 -53.32
N GLN A 249 44.53 -17.44 -53.13
CA GLN A 249 43.54 -17.32 -54.22
C GLN A 249 43.44 -15.92 -54.85
N CYS A 250 43.80 -14.88 -54.10
CA CYS A 250 43.82 -13.49 -54.54
C CYS A 250 44.98 -12.74 -53.90
N SER A 251 45.42 -11.64 -54.51
CA SER A 251 46.44 -10.73 -53.97
C SER A 251 45.97 -9.27 -54.01
N PHE A 252 45.04 -8.95 -54.91
CA PHE A 252 44.37 -7.66 -55.03
C PHE A 252 42.85 -7.86 -55.03
N GLN A 253 42.11 -6.79 -54.72
CA GLN A 253 40.65 -6.83 -54.68
C GLN A 253 40.04 -7.26 -56.03
N ASP A 254 40.66 -6.82 -57.13
CA ASP A 254 40.20 -7.15 -58.48
C ASP A 254 40.29 -8.64 -58.83
N ASP A 255 41.12 -9.42 -58.11
CA ASP A 255 41.24 -10.87 -58.33
C ASP A 255 39.97 -11.63 -57.90
N CYS A 256 39.10 -10.99 -57.11
CA CYS A 256 37.82 -11.56 -56.68
C CYS A 256 36.66 -11.25 -57.63
N LEU A 257 36.78 -10.24 -58.50
CA LEU A 257 35.75 -9.88 -59.48
C LEU A 257 35.31 -11.04 -60.40
N PRO A 258 36.21 -11.92 -60.90
CA PRO A 258 35.79 -13.06 -61.72
C PRO A 258 35.02 -14.14 -60.95
N LYS A 259 35.02 -14.09 -59.61
CA LYS A 259 34.36 -15.05 -58.71
C LYS A 259 33.00 -14.56 -58.19
N GLU A 260 32.62 -13.33 -58.51
CA GLU A 260 31.30 -12.76 -58.19
C GLU A 260 30.16 -13.55 -58.84
N ASP A 261 29.08 -13.77 -58.10
CA ASP A 261 27.85 -14.40 -58.60
C ASP A 261 26.85 -13.36 -59.16
N GLY A 262 27.12 -12.07 -58.96
CA GLY A 262 26.29 -10.94 -59.39
C GLY A 262 25.07 -10.69 -58.50
N ASP A 263 24.98 -11.32 -57.34
CA ASP A 263 23.94 -11.09 -56.34
C ASP A 263 24.38 -10.02 -55.33
N LEU A 264 24.02 -8.77 -55.63
CA LEU A 264 24.32 -7.63 -54.74
C LEU A 264 23.63 -7.73 -53.37
N CYS A 265 22.68 -8.65 -53.19
CA CYS A 265 21.97 -8.82 -51.92
C CYS A 265 22.75 -9.65 -50.90
N ASN A 266 23.68 -10.49 -51.35
CA ASN A 266 24.52 -11.29 -50.46
C ASN A 266 25.92 -10.70 -50.24
N GLY A 267 26.20 -9.52 -50.83
CA GLY A 267 27.44 -8.76 -50.71
C GLY A 267 28.46 -9.11 -51.79
N SER A 268 29.38 -8.18 -52.06
CA SER A 268 30.47 -8.38 -53.03
C SER A 268 31.70 -9.00 -52.36
N LEU A 269 32.46 -9.79 -53.11
CA LEU A 269 33.69 -10.41 -52.68
C LEU A 269 34.85 -9.41 -52.68
N ILE A 270 35.58 -9.39 -51.56
CA ILE A 270 36.86 -8.70 -51.40
C ILE A 270 37.95 -9.72 -51.08
N CYS A 271 39.16 -9.43 -51.54
CA CYS A 271 40.36 -10.13 -51.13
C CYS A 271 40.76 -9.72 -49.71
N LYS A 272 40.58 -10.63 -48.76
CA LYS A 272 41.05 -10.50 -47.38
C LYS A 272 41.92 -11.70 -47.07
N GLU A 273 43.14 -11.44 -46.58
CA GLU A 273 44.07 -12.50 -46.15
C GLU A 273 44.33 -13.57 -47.25
N GLY A 274 44.34 -13.14 -48.52
CA GLY A 274 44.62 -14.04 -49.65
C GLY A 274 43.42 -14.87 -50.16
N TYR A 275 42.22 -14.65 -49.59
CA TYR A 275 40.98 -15.30 -49.99
C TYR A 275 39.89 -14.29 -50.38
N CYS A 276 39.06 -14.66 -51.35
CA CYS A 276 37.88 -13.89 -51.70
C CYS A 276 36.76 -14.20 -50.73
N VAL A 277 36.41 -13.23 -49.88
CA VAL A 277 35.38 -13.32 -48.85
C VAL A 277 34.34 -12.21 -49.05
N VAL A 278 33.11 -12.43 -48.59
CA VAL A 278 32.04 -11.42 -48.70
C VAL A 278 32.37 -10.19 -47.85
N ASP A 279 32.27 -9.01 -48.42
CA ASP A 279 32.29 -7.73 -47.71
C ASP A 279 30.90 -7.47 -47.10
N GLU A 280 30.78 -7.70 -45.80
CA GLU A 280 29.54 -7.46 -45.05
C GLU A 280 29.02 -6.03 -45.19
N ALA A 281 29.89 -5.04 -45.44
CA ALA A 281 29.47 -3.65 -45.63
C ALA A 281 28.71 -3.41 -46.96
N THR A 282 28.81 -4.34 -47.90
CA THR A 282 28.14 -4.29 -49.21
C THR A 282 26.87 -5.10 -49.28
N VAL A 283 26.54 -5.85 -48.22
CA VAL A 283 25.30 -6.63 -48.12
C VAL A 283 24.11 -5.67 -48.06
N VAL A 284 23.22 -5.76 -49.04
CA VAL A 284 22.01 -4.92 -49.07
C VAL A 284 20.99 -5.41 -48.05
N LEU A 285 20.80 -4.63 -46.98
CA LEU A 285 19.74 -4.83 -46.01
C LEU A 285 18.50 -4.03 -46.41
N CYS A 286 17.39 -4.74 -46.66
CA CYS A 286 16.12 -4.10 -46.95
C CYS A 286 15.37 -3.73 -45.67
N PRO A 287 14.81 -2.51 -45.58
CA PRO A 287 13.98 -2.13 -44.45
C PRO A 287 12.73 -3.01 -44.38
N ALA A 288 12.18 -3.19 -43.18
CA ALA A 288 10.91 -3.88 -43.01
C ALA A 288 9.79 -3.14 -43.75
N SER A 289 8.80 -3.90 -44.25
CA SER A 289 7.66 -3.31 -44.95
C SER A 289 6.72 -2.63 -43.94
N GLU A 290 6.20 -1.45 -44.30
CA GLU A 290 5.12 -0.79 -43.54
C GLU A 290 3.77 -1.51 -43.68
N ASN A 291 3.63 -2.40 -44.67
CA ASN A 291 2.45 -3.23 -44.83
C ASN A 291 2.73 -4.64 -44.27
N PRO A 292 1.98 -5.10 -43.26
CA PRO A 292 2.21 -6.38 -42.59
C PRO A 292 1.95 -7.60 -43.49
N CYS A 293 1.29 -7.42 -44.64
CA CYS A 293 1.07 -8.43 -45.67
C CYS A 293 2.04 -8.34 -46.84
N LYS A 294 3.16 -7.65 -46.65
CA LYS A 294 4.25 -7.59 -47.62
C LYS A 294 5.56 -7.76 -46.88
N VAL A 295 6.51 -8.41 -47.54
CA VAL A 295 7.90 -8.47 -47.11
C VAL A 295 8.75 -7.71 -48.12
N THR A 296 9.78 -7.03 -47.65
CA THR A 296 10.72 -6.38 -48.54
C THR A 296 11.83 -7.36 -48.89
N GLN A 297 11.92 -7.74 -50.17
CA GLN A 297 12.91 -8.65 -50.70
C GLN A 297 13.93 -7.87 -51.55
N CYS A 298 15.22 -8.22 -51.40
CA CYS A 298 16.26 -7.65 -52.24
C CYS A 298 16.32 -8.36 -53.60
N GLN A 299 16.44 -7.60 -54.68
CA GLN A 299 16.58 -8.12 -56.04
C GLN A 299 18.06 -8.28 -56.42
N ALA A 300 18.53 -9.52 -56.45
CA ALA A 300 19.93 -9.94 -56.62
C ALA A 300 20.76 -9.08 -57.59
N GLY A 301 20.37 -9.02 -58.87
CA GLY A 301 21.17 -8.30 -59.88
C GLY A 301 21.19 -6.77 -59.78
N SER A 302 20.48 -6.16 -58.82
CA SER A 302 20.35 -4.70 -58.72
C SER A 302 20.51 -4.13 -57.32
N GLY A 303 20.50 -4.99 -56.29
CA GLY A 303 20.48 -4.55 -54.89
C GLY A 303 19.25 -3.70 -54.52
N LYS A 304 18.18 -3.73 -55.33
CA LYS A 304 16.98 -2.94 -55.07
C LYS A 304 16.00 -3.71 -54.19
N CYS A 305 15.50 -3.04 -53.16
CA CYS A 305 14.47 -3.55 -52.28
C CYS A 305 13.09 -3.38 -52.92
N ILE A 306 12.37 -4.49 -53.11
CA ILE A 306 11.01 -4.54 -53.63
C ILE A 306 10.05 -5.13 -52.59
N ASN A 307 8.82 -4.64 -52.54
CA ASN A 307 7.80 -5.23 -51.68
C ASN A 307 7.10 -6.39 -52.40
N VAL A 308 7.21 -7.58 -51.84
CA VAL A 308 6.60 -8.81 -52.33
C VAL A 308 5.43 -9.17 -51.40
N PRO A 309 4.24 -9.48 -51.93
CA PRO A 309 3.11 -9.94 -51.11
C PRO A 309 3.45 -11.20 -50.31
N LEU A 310 3.05 -11.24 -49.04
CA LEU A 310 3.02 -12.48 -48.27
C LEU A 310 1.93 -13.41 -48.78
N GLY A 311 2.05 -14.69 -48.47
CA GLY A 311 1.07 -15.70 -48.87
C GLY A 311 -0.30 -15.46 -48.24
N GLU A 312 -1.36 -15.83 -48.96
CA GLU A 312 -2.73 -15.80 -48.45
C GLU A 312 -2.85 -16.63 -47.17
N GLY A 313 -3.53 -16.09 -46.14
CA GLY A 313 -3.68 -16.75 -44.85
C GLY A 313 -2.49 -16.59 -43.89
N THR A 314 -1.42 -15.89 -44.28
CA THR A 314 -0.33 -15.54 -43.35
C THR A 314 -0.87 -14.62 -42.26
N GLU A 315 -0.54 -14.91 -41.00
CA GLU A 315 -0.89 -14.06 -39.86
C GLU A 315 -0.28 -12.66 -40.04
N CYS A 316 -1.07 -11.65 -39.71
CA CYS A 316 -0.67 -10.26 -39.80
C CYS A 316 -1.38 -9.46 -38.71
N ASP A 317 -0.89 -8.25 -38.42
CA ASP A 317 -1.52 -7.33 -37.49
C ASP A 317 -2.09 -6.14 -38.28
N ASP A 318 -3.41 -5.94 -38.26
CA ASP A 318 -4.07 -4.81 -38.91
C ASP A 318 -4.11 -3.55 -38.02
N ALA A 319 -3.47 -3.61 -36.85
CA ALA A 319 -3.43 -2.57 -35.83
C ALA A 319 -4.83 -2.11 -35.39
N ASN A 320 -5.81 -3.02 -35.43
CA ASN A 320 -7.17 -2.78 -34.99
C ASN A 320 -7.53 -3.75 -33.86
N GLU A 321 -7.76 -3.21 -32.65
CA GLU A 321 -8.12 -4.00 -31.46
C GLU A 321 -9.53 -4.63 -31.56
N CYS A 322 -10.35 -4.18 -32.52
CA CYS A 322 -11.69 -4.68 -32.80
C CYS A 322 -11.73 -5.80 -33.83
N THR A 323 -10.58 -6.31 -34.26
CA THR A 323 -10.46 -7.45 -35.17
C THR A 323 -9.59 -8.55 -34.54
N SER A 324 -9.94 -9.80 -34.85
CA SER A 324 -9.22 -11.00 -34.41
C SER A 324 -9.09 -11.96 -35.59
N ASP A 325 -8.25 -13.00 -35.45
CA ASP A 325 -7.95 -13.93 -36.55
C ASP A 325 -7.49 -13.19 -37.83
N THR A 326 -6.61 -12.20 -37.67
CA THR A 326 -6.14 -11.33 -38.74
C THR A 326 -5.16 -12.05 -39.65
N VAL A 327 -5.50 -12.11 -40.94
CA VAL A 327 -4.71 -12.79 -41.96
C VAL A 327 -4.63 -11.98 -43.25
N CYS A 328 -3.58 -12.25 -44.02
CA CYS A 328 -3.40 -11.62 -45.32
C CYS A 328 -4.40 -12.17 -46.34
N VAL A 329 -5.22 -11.26 -46.88
CA VAL A 329 -6.18 -11.53 -47.94
C VAL A 329 -6.05 -10.47 -49.02
N GLU A 330 -5.64 -10.88 -50.22
CA GLU A 330 -5.39 -10.00 -51.37
C GLU A 330 -4.35 -8.89 -51.08
N GLY A 331 -3.35 -9.20 -50.22
CA GLY A 331 -2.29 -8.26 -49.84
C GLY A 331 -2.67 -7.20 -48.81
N PHE A 332 -3.82 -7.36 -48.14
CA PHE A 332 -4.25 -6.55 -47.00
C PHE A 332 -4.48 -7.45 -45.78
N CYS A 333 -4.16 -6.93 -44.59
CA CYS A 333 -4.48 -7.62 -43.36
C CYS A 333 -5.97 -7.44 -43.05
N LYS A 334 -6.70 -8.54 -42.89
CA LYS A 334 -8.14 -8.55 -42.61
C LYS A 334 -8.43 -9.56 -41.51
N GLY A 335 -9.20 -9.16 -40.50
CA GLY A 335 -9.66 -10.04 -39.42
C GLY A 335 -11.19 -10.15 -39.34
N LYS A 336 -11.66 -10.99 -38.44
CA LYS A 336 -13.05 -11.07 -38.01
C LYS A 336 -13.32 -10.00 -36.96
N LYS A 337 -14.47 -9.33 -37.06
CA LYS A 337 -14.90 -8.35 -36.07
C LYS A 337 -15.07 -9.02 -34.70
N VAL A 338 -14.41 -8.48 -33.69
CA VAL A 338 -14.58 -8.84 -32.28
C VAL A 338 -15.95 -8.33 -31.81
N THR A 339 -16.70 -9.18 -31.12
CA THR A 339 -17.91 -8.78 -30.42
C THR A 339 -17.55 -8.38 -29.01
N CYS A 340 -17.53 -7.08 -28.75
CA CYS A 340 -17.43 -6.55 -27.41
C CYS A 340 -18.79 -6.68 -26.75
N THR A 341 -18.95 -7.64 -25.85
CA THR A 341 -20.12 -7.70 -24.97
C THR A 341 -19.69 -8.13 -23.59
N ASP A 342 -20.04 -7.32 -22.59
CA ASP A 342 -19.77 -7.62 -21.18
C ASP A 342 -20.95 -8.34 -20.51
N GLY A 343 -22.08 -8.47 -21.21
CA GLY A 343 -23.31 -9.06 -20.69
C GLY A 343 -24.03 -8.19 -19.66
N ASN A 344 -23.62 -6.94 -19.48
CA ASN A 344 -24.22 -6.01 -18.55
C ASN A 344 -25.32 -5.18 -19.25
N PRO A 345 -26.59 -5.25 -18.80
CA PRO A 345 -27.67 -4.47 -19.41
C PRO A 345 -27.52 -2.95 -19.21
N CYS A 346 -26.62 -2.51 -18.33
CA CYS A 346 -26.37 -1.11 -18.00
C CYS A 346 -25.21 -0.47 -18.72
N THR A 347 -24.63 -1.14 -19.71
CA THR A 347 -23.57 -0.60 -20.56
C THR A 347 -23.96 -0.70 -22.03
N ALA A 348 -23.56 0.29 -22.80
CA ALA A 348 -23.59 0.25 -24.25
C ALA A 348 -22.25 -0.31 -24.73
N ASP A 349 -22.31 -1.53 -25.25
CA ASP A 349 -21.21 -2.22 -25.87
C ASP A 349 -20.78 -1.51 -27.17
N SER A 350 -19.53 -1.07 -27.21
CA SER A 350 -18.90 -0.58 -28.45
C SER A 350 -17.45 -1.04 -28.54
N CYS A 351 -16.85 -0.82 -29.70
CA CYS A 351 -15.45 -1.14 -29.92
C CYS A 351 -14.78 0.03 -30.64
N ASP A 352 -13.70 0.52 -30.06
CA ASP A 352 -12.82 1.51 -30.63
C ASP A 352 -11.58 0.83 -31.21
N ASP A 353 -11.24 1.14 -32.46
CA ASP A 353 -10.19 0.43 -33.19
C ASP A 353 -8.80 0.50 -32.51
N LYS A 354 -8.58 1.41 -31.56
CA LYS A 354 -7.31 1.55 -30.81
C LYS A 354 -7.40 1.21 -29.33
N ALA A 355 -8.52 1.52 -28.69
CA ALA A 355 -8.73 1.28 -27.27
C ALA A 355 -9.36 -0.10 -26.99
N GLY A 356 -9.86 -0.78 -28.02
CA GLY A 356 -10.55 -2.06 -27.91
C GLY A 356 -11.99 -1.89 -27.44
N CYS A 357 -12.48 -2.84 -26.64
CA CYS A 357 -13.85 -2.84 -26.15
C CYS A 357 -14.11 -1.71 -25.16
N LEU A 358 -15.17 -0.94 -25.41
CA LEU A 358 -15.65 0.15 -24.58
C LEU A 358 -17.08 -0.16 -24.11
N PHE A 359 -17.37 0.20 -22.85
CA PHE A 359 -18.64 -0.09 -22.18
C PHE A 359 -19.17 1.20 -21.55
N ASP A 360 -19.94 1.97 -22.32
CA ASP A 360 -20.41 3.27 -21.88
C ASP A 360 -21.63 3.12 -20.95
N PRO A 361 -21.66 3.75 -19.76
CA PRO A 361 -22.81 3.69 -18.86
C PRO A 361 -24.11 4.13 -19.53
N LEU A 362 -25.13 3.28 -19.47
CA LEU A 362 -26.49 3.58 -19.87
C LEU A 362 -27.37 3.94 -18.67
N ALA A 363 -28.39 4.74 -18.93
CA ALA A 363 -29.51 4.96 -18.02
C ALA A 363 -30.75 4.26 -18.59
N GLY A 364 -31.54 3.63 -17.73
CA GLY A 364 -32.73 2.90 -18.16
C GLY A 364 -33.10 1.76 -17.21
N PRO A 365 -34.16 1.02 -17.54
CA PRO A 365 -34.57 -0.14 -16.76
C PRO A 365 -33.56 -1.28 -16.93
N CYS A 366 -33.33 -2.01 -15.85
CA CYS A 366 -32.55 -3.23 -15.82
C CYS A 366 -33.17 -4.20 -14.82
N ASP A 367 -32.50 -5.31 -14.54
CA ASP A 367 -32.86 -6.28 -13.50
C ASP A 367 -31.56 -6.63 -12.76
N ASP A 368 -31.49 -6.33 -11.47
CA ASP A 368 -30.30 -6.63 -10.65
C ASP A 368 -30.36 -8.06 -10.08
N LEU A 369 -31.39 -8.82 -10.46
CA LEU A 369 -31.71 -10.18 -10.03
C LEU A 369 -31.99 -10.29 -8.52
N ASP A 370 -32.11 -9.18 -7.81
CA ASP A 370 -32.55 -9.15 -6.42
C ASP A 370 -34.07 -8.92 -6.37
N VAL A 371 -34.80 -9.98 -6.03
CA VAL A 371 -36.26 -9.92 -5.83
C VAL A 371 -36.70 -8.95 -4.73
N CYS A 372 -35.77 -8.47 -3.90
CA CYS A 372 -35.99 -7.50 -2.84
C CYS A 372 -35.79 -6.05 -3.26
N THR A 373 -35.59 -5.82 -4.54
CA THR A 373 -35.48 -4.49 -5.11
C THR A 373 -36.39 -4.33 -6.32
N PHE A 374 -37.09 -3.19 -6.38
CA PHE A 374 -37.96 -2.79 -7.49
C PHE A 374 -38.40 -1.31 -7.35
N PRO A 375 -38.45 -0.51 -8.43
CA PRO A 375 -37.95 -0.81 -9.77
C PRO A 375 -36.43 -0.67 -9.85
N ASP A 376 -35.82 -1.45 -10.75
CA ASP A 376 -34.38 -1.41 -10.97
C ASP A 376 -34.02 -0.49 -12.13
N SER A 377 -32.88 0.17 -11.99
CA SER A 377 -32.42 1.14 -12.97
C SER A 377 -30.91 1.21 -13.00
N CYS A 378 -30.40 1.41 -14.20
CA CYS A 378 -28.98 1.61 -14.40
C CYS A 378 -28.54 2.97 -13.87
N MET A 379 -27.52 2.96 -13.01
CA MET A 379 -26.84 4.15 -12.51
C MET A 379 -25.34 3.91 -12.58
N ASP A 380 -24.63 4.76 -13.31
CA ASP A 380 -23.17 4.69 -13.50
C ASP A 380 -22.65 3.31 -13.96
N GLY A 381 -23.40 2.65 -14.84
CA GLY A 381 -23.02 1.36 -15.43
C GLY A 381 -23.37 0.15 -14.57
N VAL A 382 -24.04 0.35 -13.44
CA VAL A 382 -24.47 -0.71 -12.53
C VAL A 382 -25.99 -0.76 -12.47
N CYS A 383 -26.56 -1.96 -12.54
CA CYS A 383 -27.98 -2.12 -12.26
C CYS A 383 -28.21 -2.04 -10.76
N ILE A 384 -28.98 -1.05 -10.33
CA ILE A 384 -29.33 -0.87 -8.93
C ILE A 384 -30.84 -0.84 -8.78
N GLY A 385 -31.34 -1.62 -7.84
CA GLY A 385 -32.74 -1.63 -7.48
C GLY A 385 -33.05 -0.82 -6.23
N LYS A 386 -34.26 -0.25 -6.17
CA LYS A 386 -34.76 0.41 -4.96
C LYS A 386 -35.34 -0.64 -4.02
N MET A 387 -34.98 -0.60 -2.73
CA MET A 387 -35.50 -1.54 -1.74
C MET A 387 -37.04 -1.64 -1.79
N LEU A 388 -37.52 -2.87 -2.01
CA LEU A 388 -38.94 -3.20 -2.07
C LEU A 388 -39.55 -3.00 -0.68
N GLN A 389 -40.61 -2.19 -0.62
CA GLN A 389 -41.34 -1.98 0.63
C GLN A 389 -42.34 -3.12 0.81
N CYS A 390 -42.08 -3.99 1.79
CA CYS A 390 -42.87 -5.19 2.04
C CYS A 390 -44.10 -4.99 2.93
N GLU A 391 -44.57 -3.75 3.09
CA GLU A 391 -45.64 -3.42 4.05
C GLU A 391 -46.96 -4.13 3.76
N ASP A 392 -47.41 -4.96 4.71
CA ASP A 392 -48.70 -5.66 4.68
C ASP A 392 -49.79 -4.96 5.50
N GLY A 393 -49.43 -3.89 6.23
CA GLY A 393 -50.33 -3.10 7.06
C GLY A 393 -50.78 -3.79 8.36
N ASN A 394 -50.16 -4.91 8.76
CA ASN A 394 -50.50 -5.61 9.98
C ASN A 394 -49.50 -5.25 11.11
N PRO A 395 -49.97 -4.64 12.23
CA PRO A 395 -49.08 -4.26 13.34
C PRO A 395 -48.47 -5.47 14.07
N CYS A 396 -48.98 -6.68 13.82
CA CYS A 396 -48.49 -7.92 14.41
C CYS A 396 -47.56 -8.73 13.50
N THR A 397 -47.08 -8.13 12.43
CA THR A 397 -46.05 -8.70 11.59
C THR A 397 -44.92 -7.69 11.37
N GLU A 398 -43.69 -8.20 11.29
CA GLU A 398 -42.56 -7.46 10.77
C GLU A 398 -42.35 -7.89 9.33
N ASN A 399 -42.41 -6.91 8.42
CA ASN A 399 -42.26 -7.14 7.00
C ASN A 399 -40.78 -7.10 6.63
N VAL A 400 -40.23 -8.27 6.29
CA VAL A 400 -38.83 -8.41 5.90
C VAL A 400 -38.80 -8.90 4.47
N CYS A 401 -37.96 -8.29 3.64
CA CYS A 401 -37.66 -8.90 2.36
C CYS A 401 -36.56 -9.95 2.52
N GLU A 402 -36.89 -11.21 2.22
CA GLU A 402 -35.93 -12.31 2.28
C GLU A 402 -35.27 -12.53 0.91
N PRO A 403 -33.92 -12.53 0.84
CA PRO A 403 -33.20 -12.74 -0.41
C PRO A 403 -33.65 -13.99 -1.15
N GLY A 404 -34.00 -13.84 -2.44
CA GLY A 404 -34.46 -14.93 -3.32
C GLY A 404 -35.90 -15.42 -3.07
N VAL A 405 -36.58 -14.94 -2.03
CA VAL A 405 -37.99 -15.25 -1.73
C VAL A 405 -38.89 -14.04 -1.99
N GLY A 406 -38.40 -12.84 -1.68
CA GLY A 406 -39.17 -11.60 -1.73
C GLY A 406 -39.80 -11.27 -0.38
N CYS A 407 -40.90 -10.53 -0.40
CA CYS A 407 -41.54 -10.07 0.83
C CYS A 407 -42.14 -11.21 1.66
N VAL A 408 -41.75 -11.27 2.93
CA VAL A 408 -42.32 -12.17 3.93
C VAL A 408 -42.72 -11.40 5.19
N SER A 409 -43.83 -11.80 5.79
CA SER A 409 -44.35 -11.22 7.04
C SER A 409 -44.03 -12.15 8.21
N LYS A 410 -43.15 -11.73 9.13
CA LYS A 410 -42.77 -12.51 10.31
C LYS A 410 -43.68 -12.18 11.49
N PRO A 411 -44.23 -13.17 12.22
CA PRO A 411 -45.08 -12.90 13.37
C PRO A 411 -44.31 -12.14 14.47
N LEU A 412 -44.90 -11.05 14.97
CA LEU A 412 -44.44 -10.37 16.17
C LEU A 412 -45.19 -10.87 17.41
N THR A 413 -44.53 -10.72 18.55
CA THR A 413 -45.13 -10.92 19.88
C THR A 413 -44.86 -9.64 20.68
N GLY A 414 -45.91 -8.98 21.16
CA GLY A 414 -45.78 -7.66 21.77
C GLY A 414 -47.09 -6.89 21.76
N PRO A 415 -47.10 -5.66 22.30
CA PRO A 415 -48.27 -4.80 22.29
C PRO A 415 -48.64 -4.38 20.87
N CYS A 416 -49.93 -4.25 20.61
CA CYS A 416 -50.50 -3.77 19.37
C CYS A 416 -51.82 -3.06 19.69
N GLU A 417 -52.52 -2.53 18.67
CA GLU A 417 -53.87 -1.99 18.83
C GLU A 417 -54.78 -2.70 17.83
N ASP A 418 -55.82 -3.39 18.32
CA ASP A 418 -56.77 -4.12 17.47
C ASP A 418 -57.89 -3.22 16.93
N GLY A 419 -57.89 -1.95 17.35
CA GLY A 419 -58.84 -0.92 16.94
C GLY A 419 -60.22 -1.07 17.57
N ASN A 420 -60.40 -1.99 18.52
CA ASN A 420 -61.63 -2.18 19.26
C ASN A 420 -61.51 -1.55 20.65
N GLY A 421 -62.32 -0.53 20.93
CA GLY A 421 -62.34 0.15 22.23
C GLY A 421 -62.80 -0.74 23.40
N CYS A 422 -63.33 -1.94 23.10
CA CYS A 422 -63.80 -2.92 24.07
C CYS A 422 -62.81 -4.01 24.41
N THR A 423 -61.56 -3.80 24.02
CA THR A 423 -60.45 -4.67 24.33
C THR A 423 -59.36 -3.87 25.04
N ALA A 424 -58.67 -4.51 25.96
CA ALA A 424 -57.57 -3.91 26.71
C ALA A 424 -56.39 -4.89 26.78
N GLY A 425 -55.18 -4.33 26.82
CA GLY A 425 -53.94 -5.11 26.86
C GLY A 425 -53.70 -5.90 25.58
N ASP A 426 -54.04 -5.30 24.44
CA ASP A 426 -53.90 -5.85 23.11
C ASP A 426 -52.48 -6.34 22.82
N THR A 427 -52.37 -7.62 22.44
CA THR A 427 -51.10 -8.23 22.09
C THR A 427 -51.20 -9.08 20.85
N CYS A 428 -50.07 -9.19 20.15
CA CYS A 428 -49.95 -10.02 18.98
C CYS A 428 -49.90 -11.50 19.36
N ILE A 429 -50.90 -12.25 18.92
CA ILE A 429 -51.02 -13.70 19.12
C ILE A 429 -51.38 -14.33 17.77
N ASP A 430 -50.47 -15.16 17.26
CA ASP A 430 -50.58 -15.81 15.94
C ASP A 430 -50.80 -14.81 14.80
N SER A 431 -49.97 -13.75 14.76
CA SER A 431 -50.02 -12.65 13.76
C SER A 431 -51.31 -11.84 13.74
N VAL A 432 -52.15 -11.92 14.78
CA VAL A 432 -53.38 -11.14 14.93
C VAL A 432 -53.30 -10.36 16.22
N CYS A 433 -53.65 -9.07 16.16
CA CYS A 433 -53.78 -8.26 17.35
C CYS A 433 -55.05 -8.65 18.11
N LYS A 434 -54.91 -9.06 19.36
CA LYS A 434 -56.03 -9.50 20.21
C LYS A 434 -55.89 -8.92 21.60
N GLY A 435 -56.93 -8.23 22.08
CA GLY A 435 -57.03 -7.86 23.48
C GLY A 435 -57.92 -8.76 24.32
N SER A 436 -57.92 -8.48 25.63
CA SER A 436 -58.89 -9.07 26.57
C SER A 436 -60.14 -8.19 26.64
N PRO A 437 -61.35 -8.77 26.78
CA PRO A 437 -62.58 -7.99 26.91
C PRO A 437 -62.47 -6.95 28.02
N LEU A 438 -62.80 -5.70 27.69
CA LEU A 438 -62.90 -4.59 28.63
C LEU A 438 -64.24 -4.67 29.36
N GLU A 439 -64.18 -4.88 30.67
CA GLU A 439 -65.35 -4.87 31.53
C GLU A 439 -65.74 -3.42 31.84
N CYS A 440 -66.85 -2.96 31.27
CA CYS A 440 -67.42 -1.66 31.60
C CYS A 440 -68.26 -1.77 32.86
N THR A 441 -67.81 -1.12 33.93
CA THR A 441 -68.53 -1.08 35.20
C THR A 441 -69.75 -0.17 35.11
N ASP A 442 -70.85 -0.62 35.69
CA ASP A 442 -72.06 0.18 35.95
C ASP A 442 -71.69 1.48 36.68
N ASP A 443 -72.04 2.64 36.10
CA ASP A 443 -71.73 3.96 36.65
C ASP A 443 -72.64 4.34 37.85
N GLY A 444 -73.59 3.47 38.19
CA GLY A 444 -74.54 3.64 39.27
C GLY A 444 -75.70 4.60 38.94
N ASN A 445 -75.82 5.04 37.68
CA ASN A 445 -76.90 5.90 37.23
C ASN A 445 -78.01 5.07 36.57
N PRO A 446 -79.21 4.97 37.16
CA PRO A 446 -80.32 4.23 36.56
C PRO A 446 -80.78 4.80 35.20
N CYS A 447 -80.35 6.03 34.87
CA CYS A 447 -80.69 6.73 33.64
C CYS A 447 -79.68 6.61 32.51
N THR A 448 -78.70 5.72 32.64
CA THR A 448 -77.77 5.33 31.58
C THR A 448 -77.89 3.82 31.33
N ASN A 449 -77.43 3.37 30.17
CA ASN A 449 -77.22 1.96 29.90
C ASN A 449 -75.72 1.75 29.70
N ASP A 450 -75.07 1.03 30.61
CA ASP A 450 -73.65 0.75 30.51
C ASP A 450 -73.41 -0.42 29.56
N TYR A 451 -72.67 -0.15 28.49
CA TYR A 451 -72.15 -1.21 27.64
C TYR A 451 -70.87 -0.75 26.97
N CYS A 452 -70.18 -1.71 26.38
CA CYS A 452 -68.99 -1.40 25.61
C CYS A 452 -69.33 -1.22 24.13
N ASP A 453 -69.03 -0.05 23.59
CA ASP A 453 -69.11 0.24 22.15
C ASP A 453 -67.75 -0.02 21.49
N PRO A 454 -67.66 -0.91 20.47
CA PRO A 454 -66.38 -1.25 19.87
C PRO A 454 -65.59 -0.08 19.25
N ALA A 455 -66.22 1.06 18.96
CA ALA A 455 -65.53 2.24 18.43
C ALA A 455 -65.20 3.27 19.52
N GLN A 456 -65.98 3.34 20.60
CA GLN A 456 -65.88 4.39 21.62
C GLN A 456 -65.38 3.88 22.99
N GLY A 457 -65.28 2.57 23.17
CA GLY A 457 -64.99 1.92 24.45
C GLY A 457 -66.20 1.92 25.38
N CYS A 458 -65.98 2.05 26.69
CA CYS A 458 -67.08 2.09 27.64
C CYS A 458 -67.94 3.35 27.45
N VAL A 459 -69.22 3.12 27.16
CA VAL A 459 -70.21 4.18 26.96
C VAL A 459 -71.37 4.03 27.92
N HIS A 460 -71.94 5.17 28.32
CA HIS A 460 -73.06 5.28 29.24
C HIS A 460 -74.19 6.11 28.61
N PRO A 461 -74.74 5.73 27.44
CA PRO A 461 -75.79 6.51 26.79
C PRO A 461 -77.04 6.61 27.66
N ALA A 462 -77.63 7.80 27.67
CA ALA A 462 -78.86 8.09 28.37
C ALA A 462 -80.00 7.16 27.91
N ASN A 463 -80.80 6.69 28.86
CA ASN A 463 -82.02 5.92 28.61
C ASN A 463 -83.26 6.73 29.01
N ASP A 464 -84.45 6.21 28.66
CA ASP A 464 -85.76 6.79 29.01
C ASP A 464 -86.56 5.87 29.96
N LEU A 465 -85.86 5.03 30.74
CA LEU A 465 -86.47 4.08 31.66
C LEU A 465 -87.04 4.78 32.91
N PRO A 466 -87.92 4.11 33.67
CA PRO A 466 -88.34 4.61 34.98
C PRO A 466 -87.14 4.73 35.93
N CYS A 467 -87.14 5.79 36.73
CA CYS A 467 -86.15 6.02 37.78
C CYS A 467 -86.84 6.57 39.04
N ASP A 468 -86.05 6.90 40.05
CA ASP A 468 -86.49 7.56 41.28
C ASP A 468 -85.64 8.82 41.46
N ASP A 469 -86.28 9.99 41.51
CA ASP A 469 -85.60 11.28 41.65
C ASP A 469 -85.28 11.61 43.13
N GLY A 470 -85.61 10.70 44.04
CA GLY A 470 -85.45 10.84 45.48
C GLY A 470 -86.48 11.78 46.12
N ASN A 471 -87.45 12.30 45.36
CA ASN A 471 -88.53 13.13 45.89
C ASN A 471 -89.79 12.25 46.10
N PRO A 472 -90.15 11.98 47.37
CA PRO A 472 -91.29 11.12 47.67
C PRO A 472 -92.66 11.72 47.26
N CYS A 473 -92.71 12.99 46.88
CA CYS A 473 -93.94 13.67 46.43
C CYS A 473 -94.17 13.62 44.92
N THR A 474 -93.26 13.02 44.15
CA THR A 474 -93.40 12.82 42.71
C THR A 474 -93.55 11.34 42.41
N THR A 475 -94.34 11.02 41.40
CA THR A 475 -94.59 9.64 40.98
C THR A 475 -94.46 9.52 39.47
N GLY A 476 -93.88 8.40 39.03
CA GLY A 476 -93.64 8.16 37.61
C GLY A 476 -92.45 8.95 37.07
N ASP A 477 -91.39 9.10 37.86
CA ASP A 477 -90.14 9.72 37.45
C ASP A 477 -89.50 8.92 36.32
N LYS A 478 -88.87 9.64 35.41
CA LYS A 478 -88.31 9.06 34.18
C LYS A 478 -86.96 9.65 33.89
N CYS A 479 -86.13 8.84 33.28
CA CYS A 479 -84.88 9.30 32.76
C CYS A 479 -85.10 10.21 31.55
N LYS A 480 -84.33 11.30 31.51
CA LYS A 480 -84.26 12.18 30.35
C LYS A 480 -82.88 12.79 30.29
N ALA A 481 -82.18 12.57 29.17
CA ALA A 481 -80.84 13.10 28.94
C ALA A 481 -79.81 12.74 30.04
N GLY A 482 -79.94 11.56 30.63
CA GLY A 482 -79.00 11.03 31.63
C GLY A 482 -79.31 11.44 33.08
N GLU A 483 -80.37 12.23 33.29
CA GLU A 483 -80.83 12.63 34.63
C GLU A 483 -82.22 12.07 34.90
N CYS A 484 -82.48 11.70 36.16
CA CYS A 484 -83.83 11.34 36.59
C CYS A 484 -84.65 12.63 36.77
N ILE A 485 -85.68 12.81 35.94
CA ILE A 485 -86.57 13.98 36.04
C ILE A 485 -87.83 13.62 36.82
N PRO A 486 -88.30 14.51 37.73
CA PRO A 486 -89.52 14.29 38.48
C PRO A 486 -90.73 14.07 37.58
N GLY A 487 -91.57 13.10 37.94
CA GLY A 487 -92.84 12.84 37.30
C GLY A 487 -93.80 14.02 37.46
N THR A 488 -94.63 14.24 36.43
CA THR A 488 -95.65 15.30 36.46
C THR A 488 -96.87 14.95 37.32
N SER A 489 -96.96 13.70 37.78
CA SER A 489 -97.99 13.23 38.70
C SER A 489 -97.49 13.43 40.13
N LEU A 490 -98.00 14.48 40.78
CA LEU A 490 -97.78 14.69 42.21
C LEU A 490 -98.49 13.61 43.02
N PHE A 491 -97.87 13.20 44.12
CA PHE A 491 -98.48 12.30 45.09
C PHE A 491 -99.78 12.92 45.61
N ASP A 492 -100.90 12.24 45.36
CA ASP A 492 -102.24 12.76 45.66
C ASP A 492 -102.49 12.73 47.17
N CYS A 493 -102.35 13.89 47.80
CA CYS A 493 -102.61 14.09 49.22
C CYS A 493 -104.05 14.52 49.53
N ASN A 494 -104.98 14.42 48.58
CA ASN A 494 -106.34 14.90 48.80
C ASN A 494 -107.09 14.07 49.86
N ASP A 495 -107.41 14.66 51.01
CA ASP A 495 -108.16 13.99 52.09
C ASP A 495 -109.69 14.07 51.90
N LYS A 496 -110.12 14.69 50.78
CA LYS A 496 -111.52 14.96 50.41
C LYS A 496 -112.26 15.88 51.37
N ASN A 497 -111.55 16.57 52.27
CA ASN A 497 -112.13 17.59 53.12
C ASN A 497 -112.02 18.95 52.41
N PRO A 498 -113.15 19.60 52.03
CA PRO A 498 -113.10 20.90 51.37
C PRO A 498 -112.50 22.01 52.25
N CYS A 499 -112.40 21.78 53.56
CA CYS A 499 -111.86 22.72 54.54
C CYS A 499 -110.37 22.57 54.84
N THR A 500 -109.67 21.76 54.06
CA THR A 500 -108.21 21.64 54.09
C THR A 500 -107.63 21.98 52.72
N SER A 501 -106.41 22.52 52.73
CA SER A 501 -105.57 22.67 51.56
C SER A 501 -104.46 21.63 51.68
N ASP A 502 -104.54 20.64 50.80
CA ASP A 502 -103.68 19.48 50.85
C ASP A 502 -102.39 19.72 50.07
N SER A 503 -101.26 19.36 50.67
CA SER A 503 -99.94 19.45 50.04
C SER A 503 -99.07 18.28 50.49
N CYS A 504 -98.10 17.89 49.68
CA CYS A 504 -97.14 16.85 50.04
C CYS A 504 -95.85 17.49 50.59
N ASN A 505 -95.34 16.97 51.70
CA ASN A 505 -94.08 17.40 52.29
C ASN A 505 -92.91 16.81 51.48
N ILE A 506 -92.22 17.66 50.73
CA ILE A 506 -91.14 17.27 49.80
C ILE A 506 -89.96 16.51 50.43
N GLN A 507 -89.78 16.56 51.76
CA GLN A 507 -88.65 15.95 52.44
C GLN A 507 -89.00 14.62 53.14
N SER A 508 -90.27 14.43 53.50
CA SER A 508 -90.75 13.24 54.22
C SER A 508 -91.74 12.40 53.44
N GLY A 509 -92.37 12.94 52.39
CA GLY A 509 -93.47 12.30 51.67
C GLY A 509 -94.79 12.31 52.43
N GLU A 510 -94.88 12.97 53.59
CA GLU A 510 -96.10 13.05 54.39
C GLU A 510 -97.10 14.05 53.80
N CYS A 511 -98.39 13.69 53.83
CA CYS A 511 -99.46 14.60 53.44
C CYS A 511 -99.74 15.62 54.55
N LEU A 512 -99.75 16.90 54.17
CA LEU A 512 -100.08 18.03 55.00
C LEU A 512 -101.46 18.54 54.61
N HIS A 513 -102.33 18.74 55.59
CA HIS A 513 -103.71 19.18 55.41
C HIS A 513 -103.94 20.47 56.21
N GLU A 514 -103.58 21.63 55.63
CA GLU A 514 -103.70 22.92 56.34
C GLU A 514 -105.14 23.44 56.30
N TYR A 515 -105.67 23.92 57.42
CA TYR A 515 -107.02 24.46 57.45
C TYR A 515 -107.16 25.68 56.55
N ASN A 516 -108.13 25.64 55.65
CA ASN A 516 -108.43 26.75 54.77
C ASN A 516 -109.70 27.48 55.25
N SER A 517 -109.95 28.64 54.65
CA SER A 517 -111.16 29.44 54.89
C SER A 517 -112.03 29.52 53.62
N GLN A 518 -112.01 28.48 52.79
CA GLN A 518 -112.79 28.43 51.56
C GLN A 518 -114.28 28.23 51.88
N PRO A 519 -115.19 28.59 50.95
CA PRO A 519 -116.58 28.18 51.03
C PRO A 519 -116.67 26.66 51.01
N CYS A 520 -117.62 26.10 51.75
CA CYS A 520 -117.90 24.68 51.76
C CYS A 520 -119.41 24.44 51.71
N ASP A 521 -119.82 23.17 51.68
CA ASP A 521 -121.22 22.76 51.77
C ASP A 521 -121.29 21.74 52.92
N ASP A 522 -122.05 22.06 53.96
CA ASP A 522 -122.22 21.17 55.13
C ASP A 522 -123.26 20.06 54.87
N GLY A 523 -123.84 20.02 53.66
CA GLY A 523 -124.88 19.09 53.24
C GLY A 523 -126.28 19.46 53.73
N ASN A 524 -126.44 20.59 54.43
CA ASN A 524 -127.70 21.07 54.96
C ASN A 524 -128.34 22.11 54.03
N LYS A 525 -129.45 21.74 53.39
CA LYS A 525 -130.18 22.62 52.45
C LYS A 525 -130.82 23.86 53.10
N CYS A 526 -130.79 23.98 54.43
CA CYS A 526 -131.35 25.11 55.17
C CYS A 526 -130.32 26.19 55.52
N THR A 527 -129.03 25.99 55.23
CA THR A 527 -127.95 26.94 55.51
C THR A 527 -127.38 27.46 54.20
N LEU A 528 -127.01 28.75 54.16
CA LEU A 528 -126.41 29.38 53.01
C LEU A 528 -125.07 30.01 53.42
N ALA A 529 -124.09 29.97 52.52
CA ALA A 529 -122.74 30.49 52.74
C ALA A 529 -122.00 29.79 53.89
N ASP A 530 -122.00 28.45 53.90
CA ASP A 530 -121.19 27.68 54.83
C ASP A 530 -119.70 27.96 54.61
N ALA A 531 -118.96 28.03 55.71
CA ALA A 531 -117.57 28.43 55.69
C ALA A 531 -116.70 27.47 56.49
N CYS A 532 -115.49 27.26 55.99
CA CYS A 532 -114.51 26.46 56.68
C CYS A 532 -113.99 27.21 57.92
N VAL A 533 -114.21 26.61 59.09
CA VAL A 533 -113.72 27.11 60.39
C VAL A 533 -113.08 25.95 61.15
N ASN A 534 -111.81 26.10 61.49
CA ASN A 534 -111.01 25.08 62.19
C ASN A 534 -111.07 23.69 61.54
N GLY A 535 -110.93 23.64 60.21
CA GLY A 535 -110.87 22.38 59.43
C GLY A 535 -112.20 21.65 59.27
N LYS A 536 -113.33 22.27 59.65
CA LYS A 536 -114.68 21.73 59.45
C LYS A 536 -115.56 22.75 58.75
N CYS A 537 -116.46 22.24 57.92
CA CYS A 537 -117.50 23.08 57.33
C CYS A 537 -118.49 23.45 58.42
N GLN A 538 -118.64 24.75 58.69
CA GLN A 538 -119.62 25.24 59.64
C GLN A 538 -120.81 25.88 58.90
N PRO A 539 -122.04 25.55 59.32
CA PRO A 539 -123.25 26.08 58.70
C PRO A 539 -123.27 27.61 58.74
N GLY A 540 -123.57 28.20 57.59
CA GLY A 540 -123.85 29.62 57.46
C GLY A 540 -125.26 30.01 57.94
N SER A 541 -125.64 31.26 57.69
CA SER A 541 -126.91 31.85 58.15
C SER A 541 -128.13 31.45 57.34
#